data_AF-A0A183AN52-F1
#
_entry.id   AF-A0A183AN52-F1
#
_cell.length_a   1.000
_cell.length_b   1.000
_cell.length_c   1.000
_cell.angle_alpha   90.00
_cell.angle_beta   90.00
_cell.angle_gamma   90.00
#
_symmetry.space_group_name_H-M   'P 1'
#
loop_
_entity.id
_entity.type
_entity.pdbx_description
1 polymer ?
#
loop_
_entity_poly.entity_id
_entity_poly.type
_entity_poly.pdbx_seq_one_letter_code
_entity_poly.pdbx_strand_id
1 'polypeptide(L)'
;LAYLDESPDYCTYDPVHQIPGTHGRECLPNSTEEANCSELCCNRGSRVLLREVQEKCHCQFHWCCRVECQTCIRTEEYHVCN
;
A
#
# COMPACT_ATOMS: atom_id res chain seq x y z
N LEU A 1 -11.25 -19.50 16.16
CA LEU A 1 -12.30 -19.43 15.12
C LEU A 1 -12.51 -20.83 14.54
N ALA A 2 -13.69 -21.12 13.98
CA ALA A 2 -13.96 -22.34 13.23
C ALA A 2 -14.57 -21.96 11.87
N TYR A 3 -14.11 -22.62 10.81
CA TYR A 3 -14.54 -22.41 9.42
C TYR A 3 -14.91 -23.76 8.79
N LEU A 4 -15.84 -23.74 7.83
CA LEU A 4 -16.38 -24.95 7.18
C LEU A 4 -15.81 -25.19 5.78
N ASP A 5 -15.60 -24.10 5.04
CA ASP A 5 -15.14 -24.14 3.64
C ASP A 5 -13.69 -23.64 3.52
N GLU A 6 -13.00 -24.10 2.47
CA GLU A 6 -11.67 -23.63 2.14
C GLU A 6 -11.69 -22.19 1.60
N SER A 7 -10.61 -21.46 1.84
CA SER A 7 -10.43 -20.12 1.29
C SER A 7 -10.31 -20.18 -0.24
N PRO A 8 -11.08 -19.35 -0.98
CA PRO A 8 -10.96 -19.27 -2.44
C PRO A 8 -9.65 -18.58 -2.87
N ASP A 9 -9.36 -18.63 -4.16
CA ASP A 9 -8.26 -17.85 -4.75
C ASP A 9 -8.60 -16.35 -4.74
N TYR A 10 -7.81 -15.55 -4.02
CA TYR A 10 -7.97 -14.09 -3.97
C TYR A 10 -7.13 -13.34 -5.01
N CYS A 11 -6.29 -14.05 -5.76
CA CYS A 11 -5.38 -13.44 -6.73
C CYS A 11 -6.09 -12.89 -7.96
N THR A 12 -7.14 -13.55 -8.40
CA THR A 12 -7.86 -13.27 -9.64
C THR A 12 -9.26 -12.72 -9.37
N TYR A 13 -9.83 -12.02 -10.34
CA TYR A 13 -11.19 -11.51 -10.24
C TYR A 13 -12.17 -12.69 -10.34
N ASP A 14 -12.98 -12.89 -9.31
CA ASP A 14 -14.06 -13.86 -9.29
C ASP A 14 -15.39 -13.17 -8.93
N PRO A 15 -16.28 -12.94 -9.91
CA PRO A 15 -17.57 -12.28 -9.66
C PRO A 15 -18.55 -13.13 -8.86
N VAL A 16 -18.40 -14.46 -8.86
CA VAL A 16 -19.31 -15.39 -8.15
C VAL A 16 -19.08 -15.27 -6.65
N HIS A 17 -17.82 -15.26 -6.24
CA HIS A 17 -17.42 -15.09 -4.84
C HIS A 17 -17.16 -13.62 -4.45
N GLN A 18 -17.42 -12.67 -5.36
CA GLN A 18 -17.20 -11.23 -5.18
C GLN A 18 -15.75 -10.86 -4.83
N ILE A 19 -14.81 -11.58 -5.40
CA ILE A 19 -13.38 -11.38 -5.21
C ILE A 19 -12.89 -10.41 -6.28
N PRO A 20 -12.33 -9.24 -5.90
CA PRO A 20 -11.86 -8.24 -6.87
C PRO A 20 -10.53 -8.61 -7.54
N GLY A 21 -9.75 -9.55 -6.97
CA GLY A 21 -8.38 -9.84 -7.36
C GLY A 21 -7.37 -8.84 -6.76
N THR A 22 -6.08 -9.05 -7.03
CA THR A 22 -5.00 -8.20 -6.49
C THR A 22 -4.36 -7.23 -7.48
N HIS A 23 -4.81 -7.22 -8.73
CA HIS A 23 -4.31 -6.33 -9.77
C HIS A 23 -4.46 -4.84 -9.36
N GLY A 24 -3.39 -4.06 -9.51
CA GLY A 24 -3.38 -2.62 -9.21
C GLY A 24 -3.34 -2.25 -7.72
N ARG A 25 -3.25 -3.22 -6.81
CA ARG A 25 -3.05 -2.94 -5.37
C ARG A 25 -1.63 -2.46 -5.09
N GLU A 26 -1.49 -1.49 -4.19
CA GLU A 26 -0.18 -1.05 -3.70
C GLU A 26 0.45 -2.15 -2.82
N CYS A 27 1.74 -2.41 -3.01
CA CYS A 27 2.49 -3.46 -2.31
C CYS A 27 3.83 -2.93 -1.81
N LEU A 28 4.45 -3.64 -0.85
CA LEU A 28 5.75 -3.26 -0.29
C LEU A 28 6.84 -4.21 -0.82
N PRO A 29 7.83 -3.72 -1.59
CA PRO A 29 8.81 -4.58 -2.27
C PRO A 29 9.81 -5.26 -1.33
N ASN A 30 9.99 -4.72 -0.12
CA ASN A 30 11.01 -5.15 0.84
C ASN A 30 10.42 -5.44 2.24
N SER A 31 9.11 -5.66 2.37
CA SER A 31 8.55 -6.06 3.66
C SER A 31 8.80 -7.55 3.91
N THR A 32 9.28 -7.87 5.11
CA THR A 32 9.29 -9.24 5.66
C THR A 32 7.91 -9.70 6.15
N GLU A 33 6.93 -8.81 6.11
CA GLU A 33 5.53 -9.07 6.46
C GLU A 33 4.72 -9.52 5.24
N GLU A 34 3.54 -10.06 5.49
CA GLU A 34 2.53 -10.63 4.56
C GLU A 34 2.07 -9.67 3.43
N ALA A 35 2.60 -8.44 3.39
CA ALA A 35 2.39 -7.44 2.34
C ALA A 35 3.51 -7.39 1.28
N ASN A 36 4.40 -8.38 1.26
CA ASN A 36 5.46 -8.45 0.25
C ASN A 36 4.83 -8.50 -1.15
N CYS A 37 5.35 -7.68 -2.08
CA CYS A 37 4.88 -7.67 -3.46
C CYS A 37 4.86 -9.08 -4.12
N SER A 38 5.77 -9.98 -3.75
CA SER A 38 5.80 -11.34 -4.27
C SER A 38 4.54 -12.12 -3.92
N GLU A 39 4.09 -12.01 -2.66
CA GLU A 39 2.92 -12.71 -2.16
C GLU A 39 1.63 -12.00 -2.59
N LEU A 40 1.54 -10.69 -2.34
CA LEU A 40 0.34 -9.91 -2.65
C LEU A 40 0.01 -9.89 -4.15
N CYS A 41 1.04 -9.83 -5.00
CA CYS A 41 0.87 -9.86 -6.44
C CYS A 41 0.88 -11.29 -7.01
N CYS A 42 0.83 -12.31 -6.16
CA CYS A 42 0.76 -13.72 -6.54
C CYS A 42 1.86 -14.11 -7.54
N ASN A 43 3.07 -13.61 -7.32
CA ASN A 43 4.25 -13.77 -8.16
C ASN A 43 4.12 -13.23 -9.60
N ARG A 44 3.11 -12.40 -9.90
CA ARG A 44 2.96 -11.70 -11.20
C ARG A 44 3.86 -10.47 -11.37
N GLY A 45 4.61 -10.13 -10.32
CA GLY A 45 5.45 -8.94 -10.26
C GLY A 45 4.67 -7.66 -9.91
N SER A 46 5.42 -6.57 -9.76
CA SER A 46 4.88 -5.23 -9.50
C SER A 46 5.52 -4.22 -10.45
N ARG A 47 4.80 -3.14 -10.72
CA ARG A 47 5.31 -1.97 -11.44
C ARG A 47 5.57 -0.83 -10.46
N VAL A 48 6.59 -0.05 -10.77
CA VAL A 48 7.02 1.11 -10.00
C VAL A 48 6.38 2.36 -10.58
N LEU A 49 5.78 3.18 -9.72
CA LEU A 49 5.13 4.44 -10.08
C LEU A 49 5.62 5.57 -9.15
N LEU A 50 5.51 6.81 -9.62
CA LEU A 50 5.85 8.00 -8.85
C LEU A 50 4.58 8.77 -8.49
N ARG A 51 4.48 9.23 -7.24
CA ARG A 51 3.43 10.16 -6.78
C ARG A 51 4.04 11.34 -6.06
N GLU A 52 3.41 12.50 -6.19
CA GLU A 52 3.72 13.65 -5.35
C GLU A 52 2.86 13.59 -4.09
N VAL A 53 3.50 13.57 -2.93
CA VAL A 53 2.86 13.54 -1.61
C VAL A 53 3.09 14.88 -0.93
N GLN A 54 2.00 15.47 -0.43
CA GLN A 54 2.07 16.68 0.36
C GLN A 54 2.28 16.31 1.84
N GLU A 55 3.36 16.80 2.44
CA GLU A 55 3.69 16.50 3.85
C GLU A 55 3.96 17.77 4.65
N LYS A 56 3.81 17.66 5.97
CA LYS A 56 4.23 18.72 6.90
C LYS A 56 5.72 18.52 7.20
N CYS A 57 6.50 19.55 6.93
CA CYS A 57 7.95 19.55 7.02
C CYS A 57 8.43 20.78 7.80
N HIS A 58 9.70 20.76 8.23
CA HIS A 58 10.33 21.90 8.92
C HIS A 58 9.51 22.43 10.10
N CYS A 59 8.89 21.53 10.87
CA CYS A 59 8.04 21.90 11.99
C CYS A 59 8.85 22.51 13.13
N GLN A 60 8.44 23.69 13.59
CA GLN A 60 9.02 24.38 14.73
C GLN A 60 8.02 24.39 15.88
N PHE A 61 8.49 24.00 17.06
CA PHE A 61 7.74 24.08 18.29
C PHE A 61 7.95 25.46 18.93
N HIS A 62 6.86 26.20 19.13
CA HIS A 62 6.88 27.44 19.88
C HIS A 62 6.42 27.15 21.30
N TRP A 63 7.32 27.36 22.26
CA TRP A 63 7.01 27.07 23.65
C TRP A 63 5.84 27.95 24.14
N CYS A 64 4.81 27.27 24.65
CA CYS A 64 3.46 27.70 25.00
C CYS A 64 2.59 28.10 23.78
N CYS A 65 1.81 27.23 23.10
CA CYS A 65 1.69 25.77 23.04
C CYS A 65 1.35 25.39 21.58
N ARG A 66 2.19 25.77 20.60
CA ARG A 66 1.86 25.61 19.18
C ARG A 66 3.02 25.03 18.36
N VAL A 67 2.66 24.25 17.35
CA VAL A 67 3.59 23.75 16.33
C VAL A 67 3.25 24.45 15.02
N GLU A 68 4.23 25.10 14.41
CA GLU A 68 4.11 25.69 13.08
C GLU A 68 4.94 24.86 12.11
N CYS A 69 4.30 24.37 11.04
CA CYS A 69 4.95 23.56 10.00
C CYS A 69 4.77 24.19 8.64
N GLN A 70 5.74 23.98 7.76
CA GLN A 70 5.61 24.27 6.34
C GLN A 70 4.94 23.09 5.63
N THR A 71 4.41 23.35 4.44
CA THR A 71 3.84 22.30 3.59
C THR A 71 4.81 22.04 2.45
N CYS A 72 5.43 20.86 2.43
CA CYS A 72 6.36 20.41 1.41
C CYS A 72 5.67 19.44 0.44
N ILE A 73 6.25 19.32 -0.75
CA ILE A 73 5.89 18.30 -1.73
C ILE A 73 7.10 17.36 -1.85
N ARG A 74 6.86 16.07 -1.66
CA ARG A 74 7.86 15.01 -1.80
C ARG A 74 7.43 14.07 -2.91
N THR A 75 8.32 13.80 -3.86
CA THR A 75 8.11 12.72 -4.82
C THR A 75 8.44 11.40 -4.16
N GLU A 76 7.48 10.49 -4.15
CA GLU A 76 7.60 9.16 -3.57
C GLU A 76 7.40 8.09 -4.64
N GLU A 77 8.26 7.08 -4.59
CA GLU A 77 8.14 5.86 -5.37
C GLU A 77 7.22 4.87 -4.64
N TYR A 78 6.27 4.28 -5.36
CA TYR A 78 5.37 3.25 -4.83
C TYR A 78 5.20 2.11 -5.84
N HIS A 79 4.90 0.92 -5.33
CA HIS A 79 4.80 -0.30 -6.12
C HIS A 79 3.36 -0.75 -6.21
N VAL A 80 2.90 -1.14 -7.40
CA VAL A 80 1.55 -1.70 -7.58
C VAL A 80 1.59 -3.02 -8.35
N CYS A 81 0.71 -3.95 -8.00
CA CYS A 81 0.63 -5.25 -8.66
C CYS A 81 0.23 -5.12 -10.14
N ASN A 82 0.85 -5.97 -10.95
CA ASN A 82 0.53 -6.16 -12.37
C ASN A 82 -0.77 -6.92 -12.61
#